data_AF-A0AA35RJH6-F1
#
_entry.id   AF-A0AA35RJH6-F1
#
_cell.length_a   1.000
_cell.length_b   1.000
_cell.length_c   1.000
_cell.angle_alpha   90.00
_cell.angle_beta   90.00
_cell.angle_gamma   90.00
#
_symmetry.space_group_name_H-M   'P 1'
#
loop_
_entity.id
_entity.type
_entity.pdbx_description
1 polymer ?
#
loop_
_entity_poly.entity_id
_entity_poly.type
_entity_poly.pdbx_seq_one_letter_code
_entity_poly.pdbx_strand_id
1 'polypeptide(L)'
;MDMESPLSYNNRSLPLAVSDPYWEMDMNLCIVCARCVRVCDEVRGDSALTMLDRSDRVLIGTSQGTSLLESGCEFCGACIDVCPTGALVERKYKWDKAVDTVKSHLPALPGGMPDEP
;
A
#
# COMPACT_ATOMS: atom_id res chain seq x y z
N MET A 1 1.69 -28.78 -25.44
CA MET A 1 0.98 -28.57 -24.15
C MET A 1 0.76 -27.08 -24.04
N ASP A 2 -0.26 -26.60 -24.74
CA ASP A 2 -0.68 -25.22 -24.69
C ASP A 2 -1.46 -25.06 -23.37
N MET A 3 -0.73 -24.54 -22.37
CA MET A 3 -1.23 -24.29 -21.03
C MET A 3 -1.82 -22.88 -21.01
N GLU A 4 -2.87 -22.65 -21.79
CA GLU A 4 -3.80 -21.55 -21.51
C GLU A 4 -4.61 -21.92 -20.27
N SER A 5 -4.00 -21.78 -19.10
CA SER A 5 -4.82 -21.61 -17.90
C SER A 5 -5.62 -20.34 -18.11
N PRO A 6 -6.96 -20.37 -18.12
CA PRO A 6 -7.73 -19.14 -18.12
C PRO A 6 -7.39 -18.44 -16.80
N LEU A 7 -6.58 -17.38 -16.88
CA LEU A 7 -6.31 -16.49 -15.76
C LEU A 7 -7.61 -15.70 -15.46
N SER A 8 -8.63 -16.41 -15.01
CA SER A 8 -9.86 -15.82 -14.52
C SER A 8 -9.53 -15.16 -13.20
N TYR A 9 -9.44 -13.83 -13.23
CA TYR A 9 -9.26 -13.03 -12.02
C TYR A 9 -10.52 -13.15 -11.16
N ASN A 10 -10.44 -14.02 -10.16
CA ASN A 10 -11.48 -14.16 -9.13
C ASN A 10 -11.36 -13.00 -8.13
N ASN A 11 -12.02 -11.89 -8.43
CA ASN A 11 -12.19 -10.80 -7.49
C ASN A 11 -13.11 -11.24 -6.34
N ARG A 12 -12.83 -10.80 -5.11
CA ARG A 12 -13.63 -11.16 -3.92
C ARG A 12 -14.91 -10.33 -3.79
N SER A 13 -15.16 -9.39 -4.72
CA SER A 13 -16.28 -8.44 -4.72
C SER A 13 -16.48 -7.77 -3.35
N LEU A 14 -15.37 -7.47 -2.66
CA LEU A 14 -15.40 -6.77 -1.38
C LEU A 14 -15.74 -5.30 -1.62
N PRO A 15 -16.55 -4.68 -0.73
CA PRO A 15 -16.81 -3.25 -0.81
C PRO A 15 -15.49 -2.49 -0.69
N LEU A 16 -15.27 -1.55 -1.60
CA LEU A 16 -14.15 -0.61 -1.54
C LEU A 16 -14.42 0.35 -0.37
N ALA A 17 -13.83 0.06 0.79
CA ALA A 17 -13.93 0.91 1.95
C ALA A 17 -12.99 2.10 1.77
N VAL A 18 -13.54 3.24 1.33
CA VAL A 18 -12.83 4.52 1.33
C VAL A 18 -13.10 5.20 2.67
N SER A 19 -12.48 4.71 3.73
CA SER A 19 -12.64 5.26 5.09
C SER A 19 -11.74 6.45 5.36
N ASP A 20 -10.59 6.53 4.68
CA ASP A 20 -9.51 7.44 5.07
C ASP A 20 -9.26 8.56 4.04
N PRO A 21 -8.99 9.79 4.50
CA PRO A 21 -8.80 10.94 3.60
C PRO A 21 -7.50 10.87 2.81
N TYR A 22 -6.48 10.16 3.27
CA TYR A 22 -5.16 10.14 2.64
C TYR A 22 -4.80 8.77 2.03
N TRP A 23 -5.30 7.69 2.62
CA TRP A 23 -4.99 6.31 2.24
C TRP A 23 -6.18 5.66 1.54
N GLU A 24 -5.88 4.79 0.57
CA GLU A 24 -6.88 3.94 -0.05
C GLU A 24 -6.48 2.47 0.09
N MET A 25 -7.45 1.64 0.52
CA MET A 25 -7.26 0.21 0.77
C MET A 25 -8.20 -0.62 -0.11
N ASP A 26 -7.66 -1.27 -1.14
CA ASP A 26 -8.40 -2.19 -1.99
C ASP A 26 -8.07 -3.65 -1.65
N MET A 27 -8.91 -4.25 -0.80
CA MET A 27 -8.73 -5.63 -0.36
C MET A 27 -9.09 -6.67 -1.43
N ASN A 28 -9.64 -6.27 -2.58
CA ASN A 28 -9.77 -7.18 -3.71
C ASN A 28 -8.39 -7.55 -4.28
N LEU A 29 -7.46 -6.59 -4.34
CA LEU A 29 -6.08 -6.75 -4.80
C LEU A 29 -5.15 -7.39 -3.76
N CYS A 30 -5.55 -7.44 -2.49
CA CYS A 30 -4.70 -7.91 -1.39
C CYS A 30 -4.52 -9.44 -1.39
N ILE A 31 -3.29 -9.94 -1.52
CA ILE A 31 -3.00 -11.39 -1.43
C ILE A 31 -2.79 -11.90 0.01
N VAL A 32 -3.09 -11.08 1.02
CA VAL A 32 -2.99 -11.45 2.45
C VAL A 32 -1.58 -11.94 2.85
N CYS A 33 -0.54 -11.30 2.31
CA CYS A 33 0.86 -11.67 2.60
C CYS A 33 1.39 -11.17 3.96
N ALA A 34 0.58 -10.39 4.70
CA ALA A 34 0.88 -9.81 6.01
C ALA A 34 2.18 -8.96 6.08
N ARG A 35 2.74 -8.50 4.96
CA ARG A 35 3.93 -7.64 4.95
C ARG A 35 3.65 -6.26 5.56
N CYS A 36 2.50 -5.68 5.23
CA CYS A 36 2.05 -4.40 5.76
C CYS A 36 1.82 -4.44 7.29
N VAL A 37 1.26 -5.55 7.80
CA VAL A 37 1.07 -5.75 9.25
C VAL A 37 2.42 -5.84 9.94
N ARG A 38 3.33 -6.67 9.43
CA ARG A 38 4.67 -6.84 10.01
C ARG A 38 5.50 -5.56 10.01
N VAL A 39 5.52 -4.79 8.91
CA VAL A 39 6.28 -3.54 8.89
C VAL A 39 5.67 -2.49 9.84
N CYS A 40 4.35 -2.47 9.99
CA CYS A 40 3.68 -1.54 10.89
C CYS A 40 3.97 -1.87 12.36
N ASP A 41 4.06 -3.15 12.70
CA ASP A 41 4.33 -3.62 14.06
C ASP A 41 5.83 -3.65 14.37
N GLU A 42 6.63 -4.36 13.57
CA GLU A 42 8.04 -4.64 13.86
C GLU A 42 8.98 -3.47 13.56
N VAL A 43 8.66 -2.64 12.55
CA VAL A 43 9.53 -1.53 12.12
C VAL A 43 9.07 -0.19 12.67
N ARG A 44 7.76 0.05 12.72
CA ARG A 44 7.20 1.32 13.22
C ARG A 44 6.74 1.26 14.67
N GLY A 45 6.27 0.11 15.15
CA GLY A 45 5.79 -0.05 16.52
C GLY A 45 4.39 0.49 16.79
N ASP A 46 3.64 0.85 15.74
CA ASP A 46 2.28 1.43 15.87
C ASP A 46 1.19 0.36 15.95
N SER A 47 1.41 -0.80 15.31
CA SER A 47 0.45 -1.91 15.23
C SER A 47 -0.95 -1.50 14.72
N ALA A 48 -1.02 -0.46 13.88
CA ALA A 48 -2.26 0.12 13.36
C ALA A 48 -2.99 -0.81 12.36
N LEU A 49 -2.25 -1.69 11.68
CA LEU A 49 -2.79 -2.71 10.77
C LEU A 49 -2.75 -4.09 11.42
N THR A 50 -3.80 -4.89 11.20
CA THR A 50 -3.88 -6.27 11.69
C THR A 50 -4.54 -7.21 10.68
N MET A 51 -4.52 -8.51 11.00
CA MET A 51 -5.30 -9.52 10.30
C MET A 51 -6.68 -9.65 10.97
N LEU A 52 -7.73 -9.48 10.17
CA LEU A 52 -9.12 -9.62 10.58
C LEU A 52 -9.67 -10.95 10.06
N ASP A 53 -10.28 -11.72 10.95
CA ASP A 53 -11.05 -12.90 10.57
C ASP A 53 -12.50 -12.51 10.31
N ARG A 54 -12.99 -12.73 9.08
CA ARG A 54 -14.38 -12.43 8.69
C ARG A 54 -14.92 -13.53 7.80
N SER A 55 -15.89 -14.29 8.32
CA SER A 55 -16.69 -15.25 7.55
C SER A 55 -15.83 -16.26 6.76
N ASP A 56 -15.02 -17.06 7.47
CA ASP A 56 -14.11 -18.07 6.92
C ASP A 56 -12.97 -17.51 6.04
N ARG A 57 -12.71 -16.20 6.10
CA ARG A 57 -11.63 -15.56 5.34
C ARG A 57 -10.85 -14.60 6.23
N VAL A 58 -9.53 -14.65 6.07
CA VAL A 58 -8.62 -13.68 6.67
C VAL A 58 -8.42 -12.52 5.69
N LEU A 59 -8.60 -11.31 6.17
CA LEU A 59 -8.34 -10.06 5.44
C LEU A 59 -7.39 -9.18 6.24
N ILE A 60 -6.77 -8.21 5.57
CA ILE A 60 -6.03 -7.14 6.24
C ILE A 60 -7.00 -6.01 6.55
N GLY A 61 -6.88 -5.40 7.72
CA GLY A 61 -7.65 -4.21 8.08
C GLY A 61 -7.00 -3.43 9.23
N THR A 62 -7.74 -2.45 9.73
CA THR A 62 -7.33 -1.63 10.87
C THR A 62 -7.43 -2.43 12.17
N SER A 63 -6.45 -2.24 13.06
CA SER A 63 -6.38 -2.92 14.36
C SER A 63 -7.51 -2.48 15.30
N GLN A 64 -7.83 -1.19 15.27
CA GLN A 64 -8.89 -0.58 16.06
C GLN A 64 -9.66 0.43 15.19
N GLY A 65 -10.98 0.49 15.36
CA GLY A 65 -11.82 1.48 14.67
C GLY A 65 -12.13 1.18 13.20
N THR A 66 -12.76 2.17 12.56
CA THR A 66 -13.25 2.07 11.16
C THR A 66 -12.28 2.67 10.14
N SER A 67 -11.23 3.35 10.62
CA SER A 67 -10.28 4.11 9.82
C SER A 67 -8.85 3.95 10.34
N LEU A 68 -7.86 4.21 9.47
CA LEU A 68 -6.44 4.20 9.85
C LEU A 68 -6.14 5.24 10.93
N LEU A 69 -6.82 6.40 10.86
CA LEU A 69 -6.67 7.44 11.87
C LEU A 69 -7.09 6.96 13.27
N GLU A 70 -8.24 6.29 13.38
CA GLU A 70 -8.72 5.72 14.66
C GLU A 70 -7.82 4.58 15.16
N SER A 71 -7.12 3.89 14.26
CA SER A 71 -6.21 2.80 14.60
C SER A 71 -4.83 3.26 15.10
N GLY A 72 -4.59 4.57 15.18
CA GLY A 72 -3.30 5.14 15.60
C GLY A 72 -2.25 5.19 14.49
N CYS A 73 -2.64 5.12 13.22
CA CYS A 73 -1.69 5.22 12.12
C CYS A 73 -1.14 6.65 11.97
N GLU A 74 0.18 6.80 11.97
CA GLU A 74 0.85 8.09 11.71
C GLU A 74 1.05 8.36 10.20
N PHE A 75 0.45 7.56 9.31
CA PHE A 75 0.53 7.75 7.86
C PHE A 75 1.97 7.77 7.32
N CYS A 76 2.84 6.93 7.89
CA CYS A 76 4.28 6.90 7.61
C CYS A 76 4.69 6.19 6.31
N GLY A 77 3.74 5.73 5.49
CA GLY A 77 4.00 5.16 4.14
C GLY A 77 4.57 3.75 4.08
N ALA A 78 5.17 3.22 5.16
CA ALA A 78 5.90 1.94 5.11
C ALA A 78 5.05 0.75 4.62
N CYS A 79 3.76 0.73 4.93
CA CYS A 79 2.85 -0.33 4.48
C CYS A 79 2.61 -0.33 2.97
N ILE A 80 2.71 0.84 2.31
CA ILE A 80 2.58 1.01 0.86
C ILE A 80 3.84 0.50 0.16
N ASP A 81 5.02 0.90 0.64
CA ASP A 81 6.31 0.52 0.06
C ASP A 81 6.50 -1.01 0.00
N VAL A 82 6.01 -1.73 1.01
CA VAL A 82 6.15 -3.20 1.07
C VAL A 82 5.02 -3.96 0.38
N CYS A 83 3.98 -3.27 -0.09
CA CYS A 83 2.80 -3.90 -0.67
C CYS A 83 3.11 -4.43 -2.08
N PRO A 84 3.09 -5.76 -2.30
CA PRO A 84 3.48 -6.32 -3.60
C PRO A 84 2.41 -6.16 -4.69
N THR A 85 1.17 -5.84 -4.34
CA THR A 85 0.03 -5.81 -5.28
C THR A 85 -0.60 -4.44 -5.45
N GLY A 86 -0.14 -3.41 -4.73
CA GLY A 86 -0.79 -2.10 -4.74
C GLY A 86 -2.17 -2.09 -4.06
N ALA A 87 -2.44 -3.05 -3.17
CA ALA A 87 -3.66 -3.06 -2.36
C ALA A 87 -3.74 -1.89 -1.36
N LEU A 88 -2.59 -1.29 -1.03
CA LEU A 88 -2.46 -0.09 -0.20
C LEU A 88 -1.77 0.97 -1.06
N VAL A 89 -2.40 2.14 -1.21
CA VAL A 89 -1.84 3.26 -2.00
C VAL A 89 -2.21 4.60 -1.38
N GLU A 90 -1.39 5.62 -1.64
CA GLU A 90 -1.77 7.00 -1.36
C GLU A 90 -2.86 7.46 -2.34
N ARG A 91 -3.97 7.97 -1.79
CA ARG A 91 -5.15 8.34 -2.59
C ARG A 91 -4.83 9.42 -3.62
N LYS A 92 -3.92 10.35 -3.30
CA LYS A 92 -3.55 11.46 -4.17
C LYS A 92 -2.82 11.00 -5.43
N TYR A 93 -1.99 9.97 -5.33
CA TYR A 93 -1.08 9.54 -6.41
C TYR A 93 -1.51 8.22 -7.09
N LYS A 94 -2.63 7.62 -6.67
CA LYS A 94 -3.13 6.34 -7.21
C LYS A 94 -3.23 6.31 -8.75
N TRP A 95 -3.54 7.45 -9.36
CA TRP A 95 -3.77 7.57 -10.81
C TRP A 95 -2.64 8.31 -11.54
N ASP A 96 -1.63 8.76 -10.81
CA ASP A 96 -0.46 9.38 -11.42
C ASP A 96 0.33 8.32 -12.19
N LYS A 97 0.85 8.72 -13.35
CA LYS A 97 1.74 7.85 -14.12
C LYS A 97 3.07 7.77 -13.40
N ALA A 98 3.66 6.58 -13.35
CA ALA A 98 5.03 6.42 -12.91
C ALA A 98 5.94 7.31 -13.78
N VAL A 99 6.59 8.30 -13.15
CA VAL A 99 7.56 9.17 -13.82
C VAL A 99 8.95 8.61 -13.53
N ASP A 100 9.60 8.03 -14.53
CA ASP A 100 10.99 7.60 -14.43
C ASP A 100 11.89 8.83 -14.64
N THR A 101 12.05 9.64 -13.59
CA THR A 101 12.99 10.76 -13.62
C THR A 101 14.37 10.24 -13.24
N VAL A 102 15.12 9.77 -14.23
CA VAL A 102 16.54 9.41 -14.04
C VAL A 102 17.37 10.69 -13.96
N LYS A 103 17.50 11.25 -12.75
CA LYS A 103 18.58 12.21 -12.48
C LYS A 103 19.86 11.41 -12.29
N SER A 104 20.67 11.37 -13.34
CA SER A 104 22.07 10.96 -13.18
C SER A 104 22.75 12.00 -12.30
N HIS A 105 22.95 11.67 -11.02
CA HIS A 105 23.81 12.45 -10.16
C HIS A 105 25.24 12.29 -10.68
N LEU A 106 25.65 13.15 -11.61
CA LEU A 106 27.06 13.32 -11.91
C LEU A 106 27.73 13.77 -10.61
N PRO A 107 28.81 13.12 -10.12
CA PRO A 107 29.52 13.60 -8.94
C PRO A 107 29.89 15.06 -9.18
N ALA A 108 29.39 15.93 -8.31
CA ALA A 108 29.36 17.37 -8.51
C ALA A 108 30.73 17.92 -8.90
N LEU A 109 30.80 18.58 -10.07
CA LEU A 109 31.86 19.57 -10.30
C LEU A 109 31.55 20.79 -9.44
N PRO A 110 32.56 21.44 -8.81
CA PRO A 110 32.34 22.58 -7.93
C PRO A 110 31.77 23.78 -8.71
N GLY A 111 30.44 23.93 -8.66
CA GLY A 111 29.69 25.00 -9.34
C GLY A 111 28.29 24.57 -9.74
N GLY A 112 27.44 24.23 -8.76
CA GLY A 112 26.10 23.70 -9.00
C GLY A 112 25.07 24.71 -9.50
N MET A 113 23.85 24.22 -9.73
CA MET A 113 22.63 25.02 -9.63
C MET A 113 21.49 24.13 -9.10
N PRO A 114 20.62 24.63 -8.20
CA PRO A 114 19.51 23.83 -7.67
C PRO A 114 18.41 23.66 -8.72
N ASP A 115 18.00 22.41 -8.92
CA ASP A 115 16.75 22.08 -9.61
C ASP A 115 15.59 22.20 -8.61
N GLU A 116 14.86 23.32 -8.66
CA GLU A 116 13.49 23.41 -8.15
C GLU A 116 12.51 23.36 -9.33
N PRO A 117 11.27 22.86 -9.12
CA PRO A 117 10.36 22.42 -10.17
C PRO A 117 9.77 23.56 -11.02
#